data_AF-A0A257Q022-F1
#
_entry.id   AF-A0A257Q022-F1
#
_cell.length_a   1.000
_cell.length_b   1.000
_cell.length_c   1.000
_cell.angle_alpha   90.00
_cell.angle_beta   90.00
_cell.angle_gamma   90.00
#
_symmetry.space_group_name_H-M   'P 1'
#
loop_
_entity.id
_entity.type
_entity.pdbx_description
1 polymer ?
#
loop_
_entity_poly.entity_id
_entity_poly.type
_entity_poly.pdbx_seq_one_letter_code
_entity_poly.pdbx_strand_id
1 'polypeptide(L)'
;MKKSNCMPIHFNCFRMSNGPSEGVYFASWGCNYSSSGDGLDLANVDCKCVLLCFVQPDCAYAPGSQSFSGTGIQFSSDFGVVRSAVDKLRSKGTLVYLSIGGGSYQNWSGRKVANCVALAKDLHCDGIDIDWEKTFADRQEAINVITEFSAQTWQNKLKLSAAVWSTGAYDNNGDTYAGLWKDVLGKTGQMLDMINIMSYGKLKMFYSHVLLWSTTEDFLAYY
;
A
#
# COMPACT_ATOMS: atom_id res chain seq x y z
N MET A 1 19.94 25.72 0.67
CA MET A 1 19.43 24.34 0.79
C MET A 1 18.36 24.13 -0.27
N LYS A 2 18.54 23.18 -1.19
CA LYS A 2 17.55 22.88 -2.23
C LYS A 2 16.37 22.15 -1.58
N LYS A 3 15.16 22.69 -1.73
CA LYS A 3 13.91 22.03 -1.34
C LYS A 3 13.80 20.73 -2.13
N SER A 4 13.90 19.57 -1.46
CA SER A 4 13.41 18.33 -2.03
C SER A 4 11.90 18.38 -1.98
N ASN A 5 11.28 18.73 -3.10
CA ASN A 5 9.83 18.61 -3.22
C ASN A 5 9.48 17.14 -3.02
N CYS A 6 8.63 16.86 -2.03
CA CYS A 6 7.99 15.56 -1.87
C CYS A 6 7.12 15.35 -3.11
N MET A 7 7.67 14.74 -4.17
CA MET A 7 6.87 14.40 -5.34
C MET A 7 6.14 13.09 -5.02
N PRO A 8 4.80 13.13 -4.85
CA PRO A 8 4.02 11.91 -4.77
C PRO A 8 4.27 11.07 -6.02
N ILE A 9 4.37 9.74 -5.86
CA ILE A 9 4.34 8.86 -7.03
C ILE A 9 2.87 8.51 -7.29
N HIS A 10 2.37 9.01 -8.43
CA HIS A 10 0.99 8.85 -8.86
C HIS A 10 0.84 7.51 -9.59
N PHE A 11 -0.17 6.73 -9.21
CA PHE A 11 -0.51 5.49 -9.91
C PHE A 11 -2.01 5.37 -10.11
N ASN A 12 -2.36 4.56 -11.12
CA ASN A 12 -3.73 4.15 -11.32
C ASN A 12 -4.06 3.07 -10.27
N CYS A 13 -5.03 3.38 -9.43
CA CYS A 13 -5.60 2.47 -8.45
C CYS A 13 -6.82 1.78 -9.09
N PHE A 14 -6.85 0.44 -9.08
CA PHE A 14 -7.96 -0.33 -9.64
C PHE A 14 -8.74 -1.00 -8.50
N ARG A 15 -10.03 -0.69 -8.41
CA ARG A 15 -10.93 -1.24 -7.39
C ARG A 15 -11.87 -2.25 -8.02
N MET A 16 -12.08 -3.39 -7.34
CA MET A 16 -13.01 -4.44 -7.79
C MET A 16 -14.50 -4.07 -7.61
N SER A 17 -14.82 -2.93 -6.99
CA SER A 17 -16.14 -2.29 -7.06
C SER A 17 -16.08 -0.82 -6.62
N ASN A 18 -16.59 0.09 -7.47
CA ASN A 18 -16.87 1.52 -7.25
C ASN A 18 -15.94 2.27 -6.27
N GLY A 19 -14.73 2.62 -6.68
CA GLY A 19 -13.92 3.50 -5.85
C GLY A 19 -12.84 4.28 -6.57
N PRO A 20 -11.95 4.90 -5.79
CA PRO A 20 -11.13 6.02 -6.22
C PRO A 20 -10.29 5.65 -7.46
N SER A 21 -10.51 6.35 -8.58
CA SER A 21 -9.77 6.16 -9.83
C SER A 21 -8.34 6.73 -9.80
N GLU A 22 -7.96 7.40 -8.70
CA GLU A 22 -6.70 8.12 -8.55
C GLU A 22 -6.13 7.88 -7.13
N GLY A 23 -4.93 7.28 -7.08
CA GLY A 23 -4.23 6.95 -5.85
C GLY A 23 -2.79 7.47 -5.84
N VAL A 24 -2.27 7.77 -4.64
CA VAL A 24 -0.92 8.29 -4.44
C VAL A 24 -0.19 7.51 -3.36
N TYR A 25 1.03 7.04 -3.66
CA TYR A 25 1.98 6.60 -2.64
C TYR A 25 2.68 7.84 -2.07
N PHE A 26 2.37 8.16 -0.82
CA PHE A 26 2.86 9.34 -0.12
C PHE A 26 4.12 8.99 0.68
N ALA A 27 5.26 9.50 0.23
CA ALA A 27 6.56 9.29 0.83
C ALA A 27 6.68 9.98 2.21
N SER A 28 6.53 9.23 3.31
CA SER A 28 6.61 9.79 4.66
C SER A 28 7.96 10.46 4.95
N TRP A 29 9.05 9.92 4.39
CA TRP A 29 10.41 10.44 4.54
C TRP A 29 10.66 11.78 3.84
N GLY A 30 9.81 12.17 2.89
CA GLY A 30 9.91 13.44 2.18
C GLY A 30 8.99 14.53 2.73
N CYS A 31 8.14 14.20 3.70
CA CYS A 31 7.12 15.12 4.22
C CYS A 31 7.75 16.19 5.11
N ASN A 32 7.48 17.47 4.80
CA ASN A 32 7.99 18.57 5.62
C ASN A 32 7.40 18.53 7.03
N TYR A 33 8.20 18.96 8.00
CA TYR A 33 7.73 19.10 9.37
C TYR A 33 6.61 20.13 9.45
N SER A 34 5.57 19.82 10.22
CA SER A 34 4.53 20.74 10.65
C SER A 34 4.18 20.46 12.11
N SER A 35 3.84 21.52 12.85
CA SER A 35 3.29 21.40 14.20
C SER A 35 1.76 21.25 14.22
N SER A 36 1.11 21.23 13.05
CA SER A 36 -0.34 21.08 12.92
C SER A 36 -0.71 20.15 11.77
N GLY A 37 -1.81 19.40 11.93
CA GLY A 37 -2.29 18.50 10.88
C GLY A 37 -2.64 19.23 9.59
N ASP A 38 -3.21 20.44 9.69
CA ASP A 38 -3.56 21.28 8.54
C ASP A 38 -2.36 21.76 7.73
N GLY A 39 -1.25 22.03 8.41
CA GLY A 39 -0.01 22.50 7.79
C GLY A 39 0.86 21.38 7.21
N LEU A 40 0.51 20.11 7.45
CA LEU A 40 1.26 18.97 6.94
C LEU A 40 0.96 18.79 5.44
N ASP A 41 2.00 18.56 4.62
CA ASP A 41 1.85 18.35 3.17
C ASP A 41 0.80 17.27 2.85
N LEU A 42 0.74 16.23 3.69
CA LEU A 42 -0.23 15.14 3.61
C LEU A 42 -1.69 15.63 3.57
N ALA A 43 -2.06 16.60 4.40
CA ALA A 43 -3.45 17.07 4.52
C ALA A 43 -3.96 17.82 3.27
N ASN A 44 -3.03 18.19 2.38
CA ASN A 44 -3.27 19.02 1.21
C ASN A 44 -3.15 18.25 -0.10
N VAL A 45 -2.92 16.94 -0.04
CA VAL A 45 -2.99 16.07 -1.22
C VAL A 45 -4.45 16.03 -1.72
N ASP A 46 -4.63 16.29 -3.00
CA ASP A 46 -5.93 16.18 -3.68
C ASP A 46 -5.96 14.90 -4.51
N CYS A 47 -6.44 13.83 -3.89
CA CYS A 47 -6.65 12.54 -4.55
C CYS A 47 -7.72 11.74 -3.82
N LYS A 48 -8.17 10.66 -4.44
CA LYS A 48 -9.25 9.83 -3.89
C LYS A 48 -8.72 8.70 -2.99
N CYS A 49 -7.44 8.34 -3.09
CA CYS A 49 -6.76 7.37 -2.23
C CYS A 49 -5.32 7.79 -1.92
N VAL A 50 -4.89 7.72 -0.66
CA VAL A 50 -3.51 7.94 -0.24
C VAL A 50 -2.98 6.67 0.44
N LEU A 51 -1.78 6.26 0.06
CA LEU A 51 -1.04 5.16 0.68
C LEU A 51 0.16 5.75 1.43
N LEU A 52 0.17 5.65 2.76
CA LEU A 52 1.25 6.18 3.60
C LEU A 52 2.45 5.23 3.58
N CYS A 53 3.57 5.70 3.03
CA CYS A 53 4.72 4.86 2.68
C CYS A 53 5.94 5.16 3.55
N PHE A 54 6.69 4.18 4.07
CA PHE A 54 6.34 2.77 4.20
C PHE A 54 6.51 2.36 5.66
N VAL A 55 5.78 1.32 6.06
CA VAL A 55 5.96 0.63 7.34
C VAL A 55 6.74 -0.64 7.09
N GLN A 56 7.67 -0.98 7.97
CA GLN A 56 8.40 -2.25 7.86
C GLN A 56 7.50 -3.43 8.30
N PRO A 57 7.57 -4.61 7.66
CA PRO A 57 6.71 -5.75 7.99
C PRO A 57 6.81 -6.20 9.45
N ASP A 58 7.99 -6.13 10.04
CA ASP A 58 8.30 -6.49 11.43
C ASP A 58 8.15 -5.30 12.41
N CYS A 59 7.25 -4.38 12.09
CA CYS A 59 6.92 -3.18 12.87
C CYS A 59 6.73 -3.49 14.38
N ALA A 60 7.40 -2.70 15.22
CA ALA A 60 7.38 -2.83 16.68
C ALA A 60 6.31 -1.96 17.36
N TYR A 61 5.31 -1.46 16.62
CA TYR A 61 4.27 -0.59 17.17
C TYR A 61 3.48 -1.29 18.29
N ALA A 62 3.41 -0.63 19.45
CA ALA A 62 2.51 -1.03 20.53
C ALA A 62 1.20 -0.24 20.41
N PRO A 63 0.03 -0.90 20.48
CA PRO A 63 -1.27 -0.22 20.45
C PRO A 63 -1.35 0.91 21.49
N GLY A 64 -1.83 2.08 21.09
CA GLY A 64 -1.96 3.27 21.93
C GLY A 64 -0.65 4.03 22.19
N SER A 65 0.51 3.55 21.71
CA SER A 65 1.80 4.20 21.97
C SER A 65 1.95 5.57 21.29
N GLN A 66 1.22 5.80 20.19
CA GLN A 66 1.26 7.06 19.42
C GLN A 66 2.70 7.49 19.08
N SER A 67 3.54 6.52 18.71
CA SER A 67 4.94 6.74 18.33
C SER A 67 5.26 6.05 17.01
N PHE A 68 6.11 6.69 16.20
CA PHE A 68 6.65 6.10 14.97
C PHE A 68 7.92 5.27 15.19
N SER A 69 8.45 5.25 16.42
CA SER A 69 9.66 4.48 16.74
C SER A 69 9.48 2.99 16.42
N GLY A 70 10.42 2.42 15.66
CA GLY A 70 10.41 1.00 15.28
C GLY A 70 9.31 0.60 14.29
N THR A 71 8.60 1.55 13.68
CA THR A 71 7.54 1.26 12.69
C THR A 71 8.04 1.26 11.25
N GLY A 72 9.18 1.91 10.98
CA GLY A 72 9.68 2.17 9.62
C GLY A 72 9.08 3.43 8.98
N ILE A 73 7.93 3.93 9.43
CA ILE A 73 7.38 5.18 8.89
C ILE A 73 8.23 6.38 9.34
N GLN A 74 8.47 7.33 8.45
CA GLN A 74 9.53 8.34 8.63
C GLN A 74 9.00 9.78 8.63
N PHE A 75 7.75 9.98 9.06
CA PHE A 75 7.24 11.33 9.26
C PHE A 75 8.12 12.09 10.25
N SER A 76 8.47 13.32 9.90
CA SER A 76 9.21 14.23 10.77
C SER A 76 8.32 14.89 11.84
N SER A 77 7.01 14.92 11.59
CA SER A 77 6.00 15.49 12.50
C SER A 77 5.49 14.46 13.50
N ASP A 78 4.98 14.93 14.64
CA ASP A 78 4.47 14.07 15.71
C ASP A 78 3.29 13.21 15.25
N PHE A 79 3.11 12.05 15.88
CA PHE A 79 2.04 11.10 15.56
C PHE A 79 0.65 11.75 15.52
N GLY A 80 0.34 12.58 16.52
CA GLY A 80 -0.93 13.30 16.60
C GLY A 80 -1.16 14.25 15.43
N VAL A 81 -0.10 14.90 14.93
CA VAL A 81 -0.16 15.80 13.77
C VAL A 81 -0.47 15.01 12.50
N VAL A 82 0.21 13.87 12.29
CA VAL A 82 -0.05 12.99 11.14
C VAL A 82 -1.47 12.43 11.19
N ARG A 83 -1.91 11.96 12.36
CA ARG A 83 -3.30 11.48 12.55
C ARG A 83 -4.32 12.57 12.21
N SER A 84 -4.12 13.80 12.68
CA SER A 84 -5.01 14.92 12.33
C SER A 84 -5.02 15.22 10.83
N ALA A 85 -3.89 15.07 10.13
CA ALA A 85 -3.83 15.19 8.68
C ALA A 85 -4.61 14.07 7.97
N VAL A 86 -4.50 12.83 8.47
CA VAL A 86 -5.31 11.68 7.99
C VAL A 86 -6.79 11.94 8.19
N ASP A 87 -7.21 12.40 9.37
CA ASP A 87 -8.61 12.73 9.66
C ASP A 87 -9.17 13.79 8.69
N LYS A 88 -8.35 14.79 8.32
CA LYS A 88 -8.71 15.81 7.33
C LYS A 88 -8.84 15.26 5.92
N LEU A 89 -7.99 14.33 5.50
CA LEU A 89 -8.15 13.65 4.22
C LEU A 89 -9.46 12.85 4.19
N ARG A 90 -9.71 12.09 5.25
CA ARG A 90 -10.90 11.24 5.37
C ARG A 90 -12.19 12.05 5.40
N SER A 91 -12.20 13.23 6.03
CA SER A 91 -13.38 14.11 6.03
C SER A 91 -13.71 14.68 4.64
N LYS A 92 -12.76 14.70 3.71
CA LYS A 92 -12.96 15.03 2.29
C LYS A 92 -13.39 13.83 1.43
N GLY A 93 -13.48 12.64 2.04
CA GLY A 93 -13.79 11.39 1.34
C GLY A 93 -12.59 10.71 0.69
N THR A 94 -11.36 11.14 1.00
CA THR A 94 -10.13 10.45 0.57
C THR A 94 -9.93 9.20 1.43
N LEU A 95 -9.74 8.04 0.79
CA LEU A 95 -9.35 6.82 1.50
C LEU A 95 -7.87 6.90 1.89
N VAL A 96 -7.52 6.47 3.10
CA VAL A 96 -6.13 6.45 3.56
C VAL A 96 -5.73 5.02 3.92
N TYR A 97 -4.69 4.50 3.29
CA TYR A 97 -4.10 3.19 3.56
C TYR A 97 -2.72 3.35 4.19
N LEU A 98 -2.34 2.41 5.05
CA LEU A 98 -0.97 2.26 5.52
C LEU A 98 -0.27 1.21 4.63
N SER A 99 0.77 1.60 3.89
CA SER A 99 1.50 0.67 3.00
C SER A 99 2.68 0.03 3.73
N ILE A 100 2.71 -1.30 3.71
CA ILE A 100 3.70 -2.14 4.40
C ILE A 100 4.66 -2.72 3.36
N GLY A 101 5.96 -2.57 3.59
CA GLY A 101 7.00 -3.11 2.72
C GLY A 101 7.64 -2.06 1.83
N GLY A 102 7.47 -2.23 0.52
CA GLY A 102 8.22 -1.55 -0.52
C GLY A 102 9.63 -2.13 -0.68
N GLY A 103 10.35 -1.71 -1.72
CA GLY A 103 11.69 -2.21 -2.05
C GLY A 103 12.73 -2.14 -0.92
N SER A 104 12.52 -1.30 0.10
CA SER A 104 13.42 -1.12 1.25
C SER A 104 13.15 -2.07 2.43
N TYR A 105 11.92 -2.54 2.63
CA TYR A 105 11.56 -3.34 3.81
C TYR A 105 11.14 -4.76 3.42
N GLN A 106 12.11 -5.69 3.46
CA GLN A 106 11.97 -7.04 2.92
C GLN A 106 11.87 -8.15 3.99
N ASN A 107 11.86 -7.80 5.28
CA ASN A 107 11.79 -8.76 6.40
C ASN A 107 10.37 -9.33 6.63
N TRP A 108 9.77 -9.89 5.59
CA TRP A 108 8.42 -10.46 5.61
C TRP A 108 8.30 -11.75 6.43
N SER A 109 9.40 -12.47 6.64
CA SER A 109 9.43 -13.64 7.55
C SER A 109 9.23 -13.24 9.02
N GLY A 110 9.68 -12.04 9.41
CA GLY A 110 9.52 -11.48 10.75
C GLY A 110 8.22 -10.71 10.98
N ARG A 111 7.30 -10.70 9.99
CA ARG A 111 6.13 -9.81 9.98
C ARG A 111 5.32 -9.85 11.28
N LYS A 112 4.87 -8.67 11.70
CA LYS A 112 4.03 -8.45 12.89
C LYS A 112 2.69 -7.85 12.47
N VAL A 113 1.83 -8.70 11.90
CA VAL A 113 0.54 -8.28 11.30
C VAL A 113 -0.32 -7.48 12.29
N ALA A 114 -0.46 -7.96 13.53
CA ALA A 114 -1.25 -7.28 14.56
C ALA A 114 -0.71 -5.88 14.90
N ASN A 115 0.62 -5.68 14.89
CA ASN A 115 1.24 -4.38 15.15
C ASN A 115 0.99 -3.41 14.00
N CYS A 116 1.09 -3.88 12.75
CA CYS A 116 0.77 -3.08 11.57
C CYS A 116 -0.70 -2.64 11.57
N VAL A 117 -1.61 -3.54 11.94
CA VAL A 117 -3.05 -3.24 12.09
C VAL A 117 -3.31 -2.26 13.23
N ALA A 118 -2.63 -2.41 14.37
CA ALA A 118 -2.74 -1.46 15.47
C ALA A 118 -2.28 -0.05 15.06
N LEU A 119 -1.16 0.05 14.33
CA LEU A 119 -0.67 1.32 13.80
C LEU A 119 -1.66 1.96 12.84
N ALA A 120 -2.20 1.19 11.88
CA ALA A 120 -3.21 1.67 10.93
C ALA A 120 -4.45 2.21 11.65
N LYS A 121 -4.93 1.50 12.68
CA LYS A 121 -6.08 1.94 13.49
C LYS A 121 -5.80 3.21 14.26
N ASP A 122 -4.66 3.31 14.92
CA ASP A 122 -4.33 4.49 15.73
C ASP A 122 -4.03 5.73 14.88
N LEU A 123 -3.59 5.56 13.63
CA LEU A 123 -3.49 6.62 12.62
C LEU A 123 -4.84 6.95 11.95
N HIS A 124 -5.89 6.19 12.26
CA HIS A 124 -7.21 6.28 11.64
C HIS A 124 -7.24 5.98 10.13
N CYS A 125 -6.35 5.11 9.64
CA CYS A 125 -6.39 4.64 8.26
C CYS A 125 -7.66 3.81 7.99
N ASP A 126 -8.13 3.83 6.74
CA ASP A 126 -9.24 3.02 6.23
C ASP A 126 -8.80 1.60 5.81
N GLY A 127 -7.51 1.38 5.61
CA GLY A 127 -7.00 0.08 5.18
C GLY A 127 -5.48 -0.09 5.27
N ILE A 128 -5.03 -1.27 4.85
CA ILE A 128 -3.62 -1.64 4.71
C ILE A 128 -3.34 -2.01 3.26
N ASP A 129 -2.16 -1.61 2.78
CA ASP A 129 -1.62 -2.01 1.49
C ASP A 129 -0.38 -2.88 1.69
N ILE A 130 -0.31 -3.97 0.94
CA ILE A 130 0.82 -4.90 0.95
C ILE A 130 1.67 -4.62 -0.28
N ASP A 131 2.82 -3.98 -0.06
CA ASP A 131 3.81 -3.73 -1.10
C ASP A 131 4.96 -4.74 -1.00
N TRP A 132 4.63 -6.00 -1.32
CA TRP A 132 5.58 -7.11 -1.30
C TRP A 132 6.32 -7.19 -2.63
N GLU A 133 7.64 -6.96 -2.60
CA GLU A 133 8.46 -6.82 -3.81
C GLU A 133 9.54 -7.91 -3.96
N LYS A 134 9.19 -9.20 -3.85
CA LYS A 134 10.12 -10.31 -4.17
C LYS A 134 9.78 -11.00 -5.49
N THR A 135 10.15 -12.27 -5.65
CA THR A 135 10.18 -12.99 -6.93
C THR A 135 9.16 -14.12 -6.99
N PHE A 136 8.97 -14.71 -8.18
CA PHE A 136 8.13 -15.91 -8.35
C PHE A 136 8.53 -17.07 -7.43
N ALA A 137 9.83 -17.19 -7.11
CA ALA A 137 10.33 -18.23 -6.21
C ALA A 137 9.74 -18.10 -4.79
N ASP A 138 9.43 -16.88 -4.36
CA ASP A 138 8.95 -16.55 -3.02
C ASP A 138 7.42 -16.41 -2.94
N ARG A 139 6.68 -16.72 -4.02
CA ARG A 139 5.23 -16.49 -4.12
C ARG A 139 4.39 -17.10 -2.98
N GLN A 140 4.84 -18.20 -2.38
CA GLN A 140 4.16 -18.79 -1.22
C GLN A 140 4.20 -17.86 0.00
N GLU A 141 5.28 -17.09 0.17
CA GLU A 141 5.35 -16.05 1.20
C GLU A 141 4.31 -14.96 0.93
N ALA A 142 4.17 -14.49 -0.32
CA ALA A 142 3.15 -13.50 -0.69
C ALA A 142 1.72 -14.00 -0.41
N ILE A 143 1.41 -15.26 -0.75
CA ILE A 143 0.11 -15.88 -0.43
C ILE A 143 -0.16 -15.88 1.07
N ASN A 144 0.83 -16.28 1.87
CA ASN A 144 0.70 -16.31 3.33
C ASN A 144 0.54 -14.90 3.92
N VAL A 145 1.31 -13.93 3.42
CA VAL A 145 1.22 -12.52 3.82
C VAL A 145 -0.20 -11.99 3.58
N ILE A 146 -0.73 -12.13 2.36
CA ILE A 146 -2.08 -11.61 2.05
C ILE A 146 -3.15 -12.32 2.90
N THR A 147 -3.03 -13.63 3.07
CA THR A 147 -3.99 -14.43 3.87
C THR A 147 -4.01 -13.98 5.34
N GLU A 148 -2.85 -13.78 5.95
CA GLU A 148 -2.76 -13.36 7.36
C GLU A 148 -3.21 -11.91 7.57
N PHE A 149 -2.84 -11.01 6.65
CA PHE A 149 -3.31 -9.63 6.71
C PHE A 149 -4.82 -9.55 6.48
N SER A 150 -5.41 -10.32 5.56
CA SER A 150 -6.87 -10.28 5.33
C SER A 150 -7.66 -10.71 6.56
N ALA A 151 -7.22 -11.78 7.24
CA ALA A 151 -7.86 -12.23 8.46
C ALA A 151 -7.88 -11.13 9.53
N GLN A 152 -6.78 -10.40 9.69
CA GLN A 152 -6.67 -9.33 10.68
C GLN A 152 -7.39 -8.04 10.26
N THR A 153 -7.34 -7.64 9.00
CA THR A 153 -8.03 -6.43 8.52
C THR A 153 -9.54 -6.62 8.59
N TRP A 154 -10.08 -7.77 8.18
CA TRP A 154 -11.51 -8.06 8.26
C TRP A 154 -12.04 -8.04 9.71
N GLN A 155 -11.32 -8.67 10.64
CA GLN A 155 -11.65 -8.63 12.07
C GLN A 155 -11.69 -7.19 12.62
N ASN A 156 -10.89 -6.29 12.04
CA ASN A 156 -10.77 -4.90 12.45
C ASN A 156 -11.54 -3.91 11.56
N LYS A 157 -12.36 -4.39 10.62
CA LYS A 157 -13.13 -3.57 9.66
C LYS A 157 -12.25 -2.62 8.83
N LEU A 158 -11.03 -3.03 8.54
CA LEU A 158 -10.10 -2.35 7.64
C LEU A 158 -10.18 -2.98 6.24
N LYS A 159 -9.93 -2.17 5.22
CA LYS A 159 -9.73 -2.65 3.85
C LYS A 159 -8.33 -3.23 3.66
N LEU A 160 -8.18 -4.12 2.69
CA LEU A 160 -6.89 -4.65 2.27
C LEU A 160 -6.63 -4.40 0.79
N SER A 161 -5.41 -4.01 0.47
CA SER A 161 -4.94 -3.85 -0.90
C SER A 161 -3.53 -4.41 -1.07
N ALA A 162 -3.11 -4.57 -2.32
CA ALA A 162 -1.75 -5.00 -2.63
C ALA A 162 -1.19 -4.25 -3.83
N ALA A 163 0.10 -3.92 -3.76
CA ALA A 163 0.89 -3.47 -4.88
C ALA A 163 1.40 -4.70 -5.67
N VAL A 164 1.13 -4.71 -6.97
CA VAL A 164 1.47 -5.85 -7.84
C VAL A 164 2.19 -5.36 -9.09
N TRP A 165 3.22 -6.08 -9.52
CA TRP A 165 3.94 -5.78 -10.76
C TRP A 165 3.12 -6.19 -11.97
N SER A 166 3.05 -5.33 -12.98
CA SER A 166 2.37 -5.67 -14.25
C SER A 166 2.96 -6.90 -14.93
N THR A 167 4.27 -7.12 -14.81
CA THR A 167 4.94 -8.31 -15.34
C THR A 167 4.46 -9.61 -14.72
N GLY A 168 3.98 -9.58 -13.47
CA GLY A 168 3.44 -10.76 -12.80
C GLY A 168 2.10 -11.23 -13.36
N ALA A 169 1.47 -10.45 -14.24
CA ALA A 169 0.23 -10.82 -14.93
C ALA A 169 0.44 -11.78 -16.10
N TYR A 170 1.63 -11.79 -16.71
CA TYR A 170 1.95 -12.69 -17.82
C TYR A 170 2.05 -14.14 -17.35
N ASP A 171 1.90 -15.09 -18.27
CA ASP A 171 2.23 -16.48 -17.99
C ASP A 171 3.69 -16.64 -17.57
N ASN A 172 3.94 -17.59 -16.66
CA ASN A 172 5.31 -17.91 -16.27
C ASN A 172 6.08 -18.45 -17.49
N ASN A 173 7.06 -17.68 -17.93
CA ASN A 173 7.92 -17.96 -19.07
C ASN A 173 9.39 -18.17 -18.66
N GLY A 174 9.64 -18.38 -17.36
CA GLY A 174 10.99 -18.48 -16.78
C GLY A 174 11.61 -17.14 -16.37
N ASP A 175 10.97 -16.00 -16.66
CA ASP A 175 11.33 -14.71 -16.05
C ASP A 175 11.11 -14.75 -14.54
N THR A 176 11.92 -13.98 -13.79
CA THR A 176 11.91 -13.98 -12.33
C THR A 176 10.60 -13.46 -11.73
N TYR A 177 9.83 -12.68 -12.49
CA TYR A 177 8.59 -12.04 -12.06
C TYR A 177 7.35 -12.51 -12.82
N ALA A 178 7.48 -13.04 -14.04
CA ALA A 178 6.34 -13.53 -14.81
C ALA A 178 5.55 -14.64 -14.10
N GLY A 179 4.22 -14.59 -14.17
CA GLY A 179 3.30 -15.52 -13.53
C GLY A 179 3.12 -15.34 -12.02
N LEU A 180 3.90 -14.48 -11.37
CA LEU A 180 3.88 -14.32 -9.91
C LEU A 180 2.50 -13.88 -9.44
N TRP A 181 2.00 -12.77 -9.96
CA TRP A 181 0.74 -12.20 -9.52
C TRP A 181 -0.45 -12.94 -10.10
N LYS A 182 -0.32 -13.63 -11.25
CA LYS A 182 -1.31 -14.60 -11.74
C LYS A 182 -1.54 -15.74 -10.73
N ASP A 183 -0.48 -16.37 -10.21
CA ASP A 183 -0.60 -17.44 -9.21
C ASP A 183 -1.08 -16.91 -7.85
N VAL A 184 -0.49 -15.83 -7.35
CA VAL A 184 -0.83 -15.26 -6.03
C VAL A 184 -2.26 -14.73 -6.00
N LEU A 185 -2.67 -13.91 -6.98
CA LEU A 185 -4.02 -13.34 -7.02
C LEU A 185 -5.07 -14.39 -7.37
N GLY A 186 -4.74 -15.43 -8.13
CA GLY A 186 -5.65 -16.56 -8.36
C GLY A 186 -6.04 -17.29 -7.07
N LYS A 187 -5.25 -17.16 -6.00
CA LYS A 187 -5.52 -17.77 -4.68
C LYS A 187 -6.03 -16.78 -3.63
N THR A 188 -5.68 -15.51 -3.76
CA THR A 188 -5.87 -14.51 -2.72
C THR A 188 -6.61 -13.24 -3.16
N GLY A 189 -6.87 -13.05 -4.45
CA GLY A 189 -7.43 -11.81 -4.97
C GLY A 189 -8.83 -11.50 -4.43
N GLN A 190 -9.63 -12.51 -4.12
CA GLN A 190 -10.92 -12.37 -3.43
C GLN A 190 -10.80 -11.82 -1.99
N MET A 191 -9.58 -11.77 -1.44
CA MET A 191 -9.30 -11.21 -0.13
C MET A 191 -8.98 -9.70 -0.17
N LEU A 192 -8.80 -9.14 -1.37
CA LEU A 192 -8.39 -7.76 -1.59
C LEU A 192 -9.58 -6.90 -1.99
N ASP A 193 -9.65 -5.68 -1.43
CA ASP A 193 -10.60 -4.65 -1.82
C ASP A 193 -10.12 -3.86 -3.05
N MET A 194 -8.81 -3.85 -3.29
CA MET A 194 -8.13 -2.99 -4.27
C MET A 194 -6.77 -3.56 -4.67
N ILE A 195 -6.41 -3.40 -5.94
CA ILE A 195 -5.12 -3.81 -6.49
C ILE A 195 -4.44 -2.59 -7.13
N ASN A 196 -3.20 -2.34 -6.73
CA ASN A 196 -2.38 -1.25 -7.23
C ASN A 196 -1.36 -1.81 -8.23
N ILE A 197 -1.59 -1.63 -9.53
CA ILE A 197 -0.71 -2.19 -10.56
C ILE A 197 0.49 -1.27 -10.80
N MET A 198 1.67 -1.70 -10.36
CA MET A 198 2.95 -1.10 -10.69
C MET A 198 3.28 -1.35 -12.16
N SER A 199 2.95 -0.37 -13.00
CA SER A 199 3.19 -0.37 -14.45
C SER A 199 4.57 0.21 -14.82
N TYR A 200 5.53 0.15 -13.90
CA TYR A 200 6.88 0.70 -14.00
C TYR A 200 7.88 -0.17 -13.20
N GLY A 201 9.18 0.06 -13.37
CA GLY A 201 10.24 -0.61 -12.61
C GLY A 201 10.69 -1.95 -13.20
N LYS A 202 9.93 -3.02 -12.98
CA LYS A 202 10.41 -4.41 -13.18
C LYS A 202 10.34 -4.97 -14.62
N LEU A 203 10.11 -4.14 -15.66
CA LEU A 203 10.61 -4.28 -17.06
C LEU A 203 10.15 -3.09 -17.95
N LYS A 204 10.81 -2.89 -19.09
CA LYS A 204 10.56 -1.83 -20.10
C LYS A 204 9.24 -2.06 -20.87
N MET A 205 8.50 -0.97 -21.10
CA MET A 205 7.21 -0.82 -21.81
C MET A 205 5.98 -1.18 -20.93
N PHE A 206 4.96 -0.35 -20.71
CA PHE A 206 4.37 0.77 -21.47
C PHE A 206 3.92 1.90 -20.53
N TYR A 207 4.19 3.15 -20.93
CA TYR A 207 3.32 4.31 -20.64
C TYR A 207 2.14 4.26 -21.62
N SER A 208 0.96 4.69 -21.16
CA SER A 208 -0.32 4.82 -21.89
C SER A 208 -1.23 3.58 -21.87
N HIS A 209 -2.39 3.78 -21.24
CA HIS A 209 -3.58 2.93 -21.24
C HIS A 209 -3.46 1.55 -20.56
N VAL A 210 -3.39 1.55 -19.23
CA VAL A 210 -3.85 0.38 -18.45
C VAL A 210 -5.37 0.32 -18.58
N LEU A 211 -5.83 -0.59 -19.44
CA LEU A 211 -7.24 -0.93 -19.58
C LEU A 211 -7.80 -1.44 -18.25
N LEU A 212 -9.04 -1.03 -18.03
CA LEU A 212 -9.88 -1.24 -16.85
C LEU A 212 -10.16 -2.73 -16.63
N TRP A 213 -9.97 -3.24 -15.41
CA TRP A 213 -10.43 -4.58 -15.04
C TRP A 213 -11.11 -4.51 -13.67
N SER A 214 -12.36 -4.97 -13.60
CA SER A 214 -13.26 -4.80 -12.46
C SER A 214 -13.30 -6.01 -11.52
N THR A 215 -12.65 -7.12 -11.86
CA THR A 215 -12.66 -8.33 -11.04
C THR A 215 -11.37 -9.15 -11.17
N THR A 216 -11.09 -10.04 -10.22
CA THR A 216 -10.05 -11.09 -10.34
C THR A 216 -10.29 -12.00 -11.54
N GLU A 217 -11.56 -12.21 -11.91
CA GLU A 217 -11.95 -12.97 -13.09
C GLU A 217 -11.55 -12.24 -14.38
N ASP A 218 -11.68 -10.91 -14.44
CA ASP A 218 -11.26 -10.10 -15.59
C ASP A 218 -9.74 -10.14 -15.81
N PHE A 219 -8.95 -10.22 -14.73
CA PHE A 219 -7.49 -10.38 -14.80
C PHE A 219 -7.08 -11.78 -15.31
N LEU A 220 -7.82 -12.83 -14.95
CA LEU A 220 -7.55 -14.22 -15.34
C LEU A 220 -8.20 -14.61 -16.69
N ALA A 221 -9.21 -13.87 -17.15
CA ALA A 221 -9.94 -14.19 -18.38
C ALA A 221 -9.27 -13.66 -19.65
N TYR A 222 -8.28 -12.77 -19.53
CA TYR A 222 -7.58 -12.16 -20.68
C TYR A 222 -6.19 -12.75 -20.96
N TYR A 223 -5.66 -13.61 -20.08
CA TYR A 223 -4.34 -14.27 -20.19
C TYR A 223 -4.40 -15.72 -19.73
#